data_AF-A0A2E6W590-F1
#
_entry.id   AF-A0A2E6W590-F1
#
_cell.length_a   1.000
_cell.length_b   1.000
_cell.length_c   1.000
_cell.angle_alpha   90.00
_cell.angle_beta   90.00
_cell.angle_gamma   90.00
#
_symmetry.space_group_name_H-M   'P 1'
#
loop_
_entity.id
_entity.type
_entity.pdbx_description
1 polymer ?
#
loop_
_entity_poly.entity_id
_entity_poly.type
_entity_poly.pdbx_seq_one_letter_code
_entity_poly.pdbx_strand_id
1 'polypeptide(L)' 'MSKPLSNAQYRKFIKGMPADKQIESISRMLRVIPHWLMEEVARPKPNEKVIKHLESRLRQARLMLSEYYVNGKVA' A
#
# COMPACT_ATOMS: atom_id res chain seq x y z
N MET A 1 -7.38 -11.60 16.45
CA MET A 1 -6.62 -11.06 15.29
C MET A 1 -7.59 -10.31 14.40
N SER A 2 -7.51 -8.98 14.39
CA SER A 2 -8.32 -8.12 13.51
C SER A 2 -7.97 -8.40 12.05
N LYS A 3 -8.96 -8.43 11.15
CA LYS A 3 -8.71 -8.67 9.72
C LYS A 3 -7.83 -7.53 9.15
N PRO A 4 -6.81 -7.84 8.33
CA PRO A 4 -6.06 -6.82 7.62
C PRO A 4 -7.00 -5.98 6.76
N LEU A 5 -6.74 -4.67 6.71
CA LEU A 5 -7.51 -3.74 5.91
C LEU A 5 -7.48 -4.16 4.43
N SER A 6 -8.63 -4.27 3.76
CA SER A 6 -8.66 -4.66 2.35
C SER A 6 -8.11 -3.55 1.44
N ASN A 7 -7.73 -3.89 0.20
CA ASN A 7 -7.27 -2.88 -0.76
C ASN A 7 -8.38 -1.86 -1.11
N ALA A 8 -9.64 -2.29 -1.13
CA ALA A 8 -10.77 -1.39 -1.33
C ALA A 8 -10.92 -0.38 -0.18
N GLN A 9 -10.79 -0.85 1.07
CA GLN A 9 -10.81 0.01 2.25
C GLN A 9 -9.61 0.96 2.27
N TYR A 10 -8.42 0.48 1.90
CA TYR A 10 -7.21 1.30 1.80
C TYR A 10 -7.39 2.43 0.79
N ARG A 11 -7.86 2.09 -0.41
CA ARG A 11 -8.14 3.06 -1.47
C ARG A 11 -9.18 4.08 -1.03
N LYS A 12 -10.27 3.64 -0.39
CA LYS A 12 -11.30 4.53 0.17
C LYS A 12 -10.71 5.50 1.19
N PHE A 13 -9.83 5.03 2.06
CA PHE A 13 -9.15 5.87 3.05
C PHE A 13 -8.27 6.94 2.40
N ILE A 14 -7.42 6.55 1.44
CA ILE A 14 -6.58 7.50 0.70
C ILE A 14 -7.44 8.52 -0.06
N LYS A 15 -8.47 8.07 -0.78
CA LYS A 15 -9.37 8.95 -1.53
C LYS A 15 -10.10 9.98 -0.63
N GLY A 16 -10.31 9.65 0.64
CA GLY A 16 -10.91 10.56 1.62
C GLY A 16 -9.97 11.68 2.10
N MET A 17 -8.68 11.64 1.75
CA MET A 17 -7.70 12.66 2.13
C MET A 17 -7.61 13.80 1.13
N PRO A 18 -7.14 14.99 1.55
CA PRO A 18 -6.63 16.03 0.65
C PRO A 18 -5.53 15.51 -0.28
N ALA A 19 -5.42 16.07 -1.49
CA ALA A 19 -4.52 15.57 -2.54
C ALA A 19 -3.03 15.55 -2.13
N ASP A 20 -2.56 16.57 -1.42
CA ASP A 20 -1.21 16.62 -0.85
C ASP A 20 -0.96 15.46 0.14
N LYS A 21 -1.96 15.13 0.96
CA LYS A 21 -1.89 14.01 1.91
C LYS A 21 -2.01 12.65 1.24
N GLN A 22 -2.69 12.56 0.09
CA GLN A 22 -2.72 11.35 -0.73
C GLN A 22 -1.31 10.99 -1.20
N ILE A 23 -0.61 11.92 -1.85
CA ILE A 23 0.73 11.66 -2.39
C ILE A 23 1.74 11.38 -1.29
N GLU A 24 1.67 12.10 -0.16
CA GLU A 24 2.51 11.82 1.02
C GLU A 24 2.32 10.39 1.53
N SER A 25 1.07 9.98 1.73
CA SER A 25 0.71 8.67 2.25
C SER A 25 1.08 7.54 1.29
N ILE A 26 0.82 7.70 -0.01
CA ILE A 26 1.18 6.73 -1.04
C ILE A 26 2.70 6.57 -1.10
N SER A 27 3.44 7.67 -1.14
CA SER A 27 4.91 7.67 -1.22
C SER A 27 5.54 6.99 -0.01
N ARG A 28 5.01 7.23 1.19
CA ARG A 28 5.43 6.52 2.41
C ARG A 28 5.21 5.01 2.29
N MET A 29 4.04 4.57 1.85
CA MET A 29 3.75 3.14 1.71
C MET A 29 4.64 2.48 0.66
N LEU A 30 4.94 3.16 -0.44
CA LEU A 30 5.87 2.67 -1.47
C LEU A 30 7.30 2.49 -0.95
N ARG A 31 7.70 3.21 0.10
CA ARG A 31 8.99 3.04 0.78
C ARG A 31 8.96 1.93 1.83
N VAL A 32 7.87 1.85 2.61
CA VAL A 32 7.79 0.98 3.78
C VAL A 32 7.44 -0.47 3.42
N ILE A 33 6.53 -0.69 2.48
CA ILE A 33 6.10 -2.06 2.12
C ILE A 33 7.26 -2.91 1.59
N PRO A 34 8.15 -2.42 0.70
CA PRO A 34 9.31 -3.21 0.27
C PRO A 34 10.21 -3.62 1.42
N HIS A 35 10.39 -2.76 2.43
CA HIS A 35 11.16 -3.09 3.62
C HIS A 35 10.51 -4.24 4.41
N TRP A 36 9.21 -4.15 4.69
CA TRP A 36 8.47 -5.24 5.36
C TRP A 36 8.43 -6.53 4.56
N LEU A 37 8.41 -6.47 3.23
CA LEU A 37 8.52 -7.65 2.37
C LEU A 37 9.87 -8.33 2.57
N MET A 38 10.97 -7.57 2.51
CA MET A 38 12.31 -8.11 2.73
C MET A 38 12.43 -8.72 4.13
N GLU A 39 11.90 -8.05 5.16
CA GLU A 39 11.89 -8.55 6.53
C GLU A 39 11.12 -9.87 6.66
N GLU A 40 9.91 -9.97 6.09
CA GLU A 40 9.08 -11.18 6.19
C GLU A 40 9.71 -12.36 5.45
N VAL A 41 10.28 -12.12 4.26
CA VAL A 41 10.99 -13.12 3.47
C VAL A 41 12.25 -13.62 4.19
N ALA A 42 12.94 -12.74 4.91
CA ALA A 42 14.16 -13.09 5.65
C ALA A 42 13.90 -13.83 6.98
N ARG A 43 12.64 -13.99 7.40
CA ARG A 43 12.31 -14.70 8.65
C ARG A 43 12.71 -16.18 8.56
N PRO A 44 13.08 -16.82 9.68
CA PRO A 44 13.31 -18.27 9.72
C PRO A 44 12.11 -19.10 9.26
N LYS A 45 10.89 -18.57 9.46
CA LYS A 45 9.64 -19.14 8.97
C LYS A 45 8.78 -18.05 8.31
N PRO A 46 8.98 -17.76 7.02
CA PRO A 46 8.24 -16.74 6.30
C PRO A 46 6.74 -17.07 6.25
N ASN A 47 5.89 -16.05 6.36
CA ASN A 47 4.45 -16.22 6.20
C ASN A 47 3.97 -15.81 4.80
N GLU A 48 3.68 -16.78 3.94
CA GLU A 48 3.20 -16.54 2.58
C GLU A 48 1.97 -15.63 2.49
N LYS A 49 1.04 -15.73 3.44
CA LYS A 49 -0.18 -14.89 3.42
C LYS A 49 0.16 -13.43 3.64
N VAL A 50 1.15 -13.16 4.50
CA VAL A 50 1.64 -11.80 4.76
C VAL A 50 2.39 -11.29 3.54
N ILE A 51 3.28 -12.09 2.94
CA ILE A 51 3.99 -11.73 1.71
C ILE A 51 3.01 -11.37 0.60
N LYS A 52 2.05 -12.26 0.29
CA LYS A 52 1.01 -12.03 -0.73
C LYS A 52 0.17 -10.78 -0.45
N HIS A 53 -0.15 -10.52 0.83
CA HIS A 53 -0.86 -9.31 1.22
C HIS A 53 -0.03 -8.04 0.96
N LEU A 54 1.25 -8.05 1.36
CA LEU A 54 2.16 -6.92 1.17
C LEU A 54 2.43 -6.65 -0.30
N GLU A 55 2.65 -7.67 -1.13
CA GLU A 55 2.79 -7.54 -2.59
C GLU A 55 1.54 -6.93 -3.23
N SER A 56 0.36 -7.43 -2.84
CA SER A 56 -0.92 -6.90 -3.31
C SER A 56 -1.11 -5.43 -2.89
N ARG A 57 -0.73 -5.07 -1.66
CA ARG A 57 -0.78 -3.69 -1.17
C ARG A 57 0.22 -2.79 -1.90
N LEU A 58 1.43 -3.27 -2.18
CA LEU A 58 2.44 -2.54 -2.95
C LEU A 58 1.94 -2.24 -4.36
N ARG A 59 1.34 -3.23 -5.03
CA ARG A 59 0.71 -3.04 -6.35
C ARG A 59 -0.39 -1.99 -6.29
N GLN A 60 -1.26 -2.05 -5.27
CA GLN A 60 -2.32 -1.05 -5.10
C GLN A 60 -1.77 0.37 -4.89
N ALA A 61 -0.71 0.53 -4.09
CA ALA A 61 -0.07 1.83 -3.88
C ALA A 61 0.53 2.38 -5.18
N ARG A 62 1.16 1.53 -6.02
CA ARG A 62 1.68 1.92 -7.33
C ARG A 62 0.58 2.39 -8.27
N LEU A 63 -0.55 1.67 -8.33
CA LEU A 63 -1.70 2.07 -9.13
C LEU A 63 -2.25 3.45 -8.72
N MET A 64 -2.40 3.68 -7.42
CA MET A 64 -2.88 4.98 -6.92
C MET A 64 -1.87 6.11 -7.18
N LEU A 65 -0.56 5.82 -7.17
CA LEU A 65 0.45 6.81 -7.55
C LEU A 65 0.31 7.19 -9.03
N SER A 66 0.14 6.20 -9.92
CA SER A 66 -0.11 6.45 -11.34
C SER A 66 -1.37 7.29 -11.55
N GLU A 67 -2.48 6.95 -10.88
CA GLU A 67 -3.71 7.73 -10.93
C GLU A 67 -3.51 9.17 -10.45
N TYR A 68 -2.75 9.36 -9.37
CA TYR A 68 -2.43 10.68 -8.83
C TYR A 68 -1.67 11.53 -9.85
N TYR A 69 -0.65 10.97 -10.52
CA TYR A 69 0.11 11.72 -11.52
C TYR A 69 -0.70 12.07 -12.77
N VAL A 70 -1.68 11.25 -13.13
CA VAL A 70 -2.55 11.52 -14.28
C VAL A 70 -3.64 12.55 -13.94
N ASN A 71 -4.25 12.46 -12.75
CA ASN A 71 -5.47 13.20 -12.42
C ASN A 71 -5.28 14.30 -11.35
N GLY A 72 -4.09 14.42 -10.77
CA GLY A 72 -3.81 15.24 -9.58
C GLY A 72 -4.40 14.69 -8.27
N LYS A 73 -5.06 13.53 -8.30
CA LYS A 73 -5.65 12.83 -7.15
C LYS A 73 -5.94 11.36 -7.47
N VAL A 74 -6.15 10.54 -6.44
CA VAL A 74 -6.64 9.17 -6.57
C VAL A 74 -8.14 9.17 -6.92
N ALA A 75 -8.49 8.54 -8.04
CA ALA A 75 -9.81 8.65 -8.66
C ALA A 75 -10.84 7.72 -8.04
#